data_AF-A0A1A7X524-F1
#
_entry.id   AF-A0A1A7X524-F1
#
_cell.length_a   1.000
_cell.length_b   1.000
_cell.length_c   1.000
_cell.angle_alpha   90.00
_cell.angle_beta   90.00
_cell.angle_gamma   90.00
#
_symmetry.space_group_name_H-M   'P 1'
#
loop_
_entity.id
_entity.type
_entity.pdbx_description
1 polymer ?
#
loop_
_entity_poly.entity_id
_entity_poly.type
_entity_poly.pdbx_seq_one_letter_code
_entity_poly.pdbx_strand_id
1 'polypeptide(L)'
;EDFVTLSIVKRYLDFKVGEVCDEISKELVLEGTRLTSTDEEALRSICETSEDTARRIMEEQSNIQEQLQNMDLSEEMMVYTEMKSHWKQQELTAKSWKNYISRTSDYNTLKEAKAQRKEQEESTRPKPEDGGAAEPPSQDFITSVLSADNSDIPGLRGLNVKLARTSIRPNLNQE
;
A
#
# COMPACT_ATOMS: atom_id res chain seq x y z
N GLU A 1 -10.82 -5.84 22.99
CA GLU A 1 -11.77 -6.04 24.11
C GLU A 1 -11.27 -5.43 25.41
N ASP A 2 -10.03 -5.67 25.81
CA ASP A 2 -9.47 -5.22 27.10
C ASP A 2 -9.55 -3.72 27.39
N PHE A 3 -9.46 -2.86 26.36
CA PHE A 3 -9.48 -1.41 26.54
C PHE A 3 -10.82 -0.89 27.04
N VAL A 4 -11.95 -1.41 26.52
CA VAL A 4 -13.30 -0.99 26.93
C VAL A 4 -13.59 -1.38 28.37
N THR A 5 -13.19 -2.60 28.76
CA THR A 5 -13.31 -3.08 30.14
C THR A 5 -12.41 -2.29 31.09
N LEU A 6 -11.19 -1.97 30.66
CA LEU A 6 -10.25 -1.16 31.44
C LEU A 6 -10.79 0.26 31.69
N SER A 7 -11.54 0.84 30.75
CA SER A 7 -12.24 2.13 30.94
C SER A 7 -13.19 2.08 32.13
N ILE A 8 -13.98 1.00 32.25
CA ILE A 8 -14.92 0.80 33.36
C ILE A 8 -14.17 0.59 34.66
N VAL A 9 -13.18 -0.31 34.68
CA VAL A 9 -12.43 -0.66 35.90
C VAL A 9 -11.71 0.55 36.47
N LYS A 10 -11.07 1.38 35.63
CA LYS A 10 -10.39 2.60 36.06
C LYS A 10 -11.32 3.62 36.73
N ARG A 11 -12.60 3.60 36.36
CA ARG A 11 -13.62 4.57 36.79
C ARG A 11 -14.65 3.96 37.74
N TYR A 12 -14.39 2.76 38.24
CA TYR A 12 -15.29 2.04 39.13
C TYR A 12 -15.76 2.87 40.33
N LEU A 13 -14.84 3.59 40.98
CA LEU A 13 -15.19 4.42 42.13
C LEU A 13 -16.12 5.59 41.76
N ASP A 14 -15.93 6.19 40.58
CA ASP A 14 -16.81 7.26 40.10
C ASP A 14 -18.24 6.74 39.92
N PHE A 15 -18.41 5.53 39.35
CA PHE A 15 -19.71 4.88 39.24
C PHE A 15 -20.33 4.51 40.59
N LYS A 16 -19.51 4.02 41.52
CA LYS A 16 -19.99 3.69 42.87
C LYS A 16 -20.45 4.91 43.65
N VAL A 17 -19.82 6.08 43.45
CA VAL A 17 -20.28 7.33 44.05
C VAL A 17 -21.67 7.70 43.53
N GLY A 18 -21.91 7.59 42.22
CA GLY A 18 -23.24 7.81 41.64
C GLY A 18 -24.31 6.87 42.17
N GLU A 19 -24.02 5.57 42.21
CA GLU A 19 -24.95 4.55 42.73
C GLU A 19 -25.33 4.81 44.20
N VAL A 20 -24.34 5.11 45.04
CA VAL A 20 -24.58 5.43 46.46
C VAL A 20 -25.32 6.76 46.61
N CYS A 21 -25.03 7.77 45.78
CA CYS A 21 -25.76 9.05 45.78
C CYS A 21 -27.25 8.87 45.46
N ASP A 22 -27.56 8.04 44.46
CA ASP A 22 -28.92 7.70 44.06
C ASP A 22 -29.65 6.88 45.13
N GLU A 23 -28.96 5.91 45.75
CA GLU A 23 -29.51 5.12 46.87
C GLU A 23 -29.87 6.02 48.07
N ILE A 24 -28.95 6.86 48.52
CA ILE A 24 -29.17 7.81 49.64
C ILE A 24 -30.36 8.73 49.32
N SER A 25 -30.43 9.24 48.09
CA SER A 25 -31.53 10.12 47.67
C SER A 25 -32.89 9.42 47.77
N LYS A 26 -32.97 8.14 47.40
CA LYS A 26 -34.20 7.34 47.51
C LYS A 26 -34.54 7.00 48.94
N GLU A 27 -33.56 6.61 49.75
CA GLU A 27 -33.76 6.27 51.16
C GLU A 27 -34.28 7.46 51.97
N LEU A 28 -33.72 8.65 51.77
CA LEU A 28 -34.17 9.87 52.47
C LEU A 28 -35.63 10.22 52.14
N VAL A 29 -36.07 10.00 50.89
CA VAL A 29 -37.46 10.17 50.48
C VAL A 29 -38.37 9.15 51.17
N LEU A 30 -37.94 7.90 51.30
CA LEU A 30 -38.69 6.83 51.96
C LEU A 30 -38.82 7.06 53.48
N GLU A 31 -37.78 7.58 54.12
CA GLU A 31 -37.77 7.88 55.55
C GLU A 31 -38.46 9.20 55.91
N GLY A 32 -38.80 10.02 54.91
CA GLY A 32 -39.45 11.32 55.09
C GLY A 32 -38.53 12.38 55.71
N THR A 33 -37.22 12.19 55.62
CA THR A 33 -36.20 13.09 56.15
C THR A 33 -36.04 14.29 55.23
N ARG A 34 -36.32 15.50 55.75
CA ARG A 34 -36.14 16.73 54.99
C ARG A 34 -34.71 17.23 55.11
N LEU A 35 -33.99 17.25 53.99
CA LEU A 35 -32.66 17.82 53.88
C LEU A 35 -32.70 19.35 54.02
N THR A 36 -31.56 19.94 54.35
CA THR A 36 -31.40 21.39 54.23
C THR A 36 -31.16 21.75 52.76
N SER A 37 -31.50 22.98 52.35
CA SER A 37 -31.31 23.43 50.97
C SER A 37 -29.87 23.24 50.47
N THR A 38 -28.89 23.39 51.35
CA THR A 38 -27.47 23.21 51.02
C THR A 38 -27.13 21.74 50.78
N ASP A 39 -27.66 20.84 51.59
CA ASP A 39 -27.40 19.39 51.45
C ASP A 39 -28.09 18.83 50.20
N GLU A 40 -29.29 19.30 49.88
CA GLU A 40 -29.99 18.95 48.63
C GLU A 40 -29.19 19.38 47.39
N GLU A 41 -28.60 20.58 47.42
CA GLU A 41 -27.75 21.08 46.33
C GLU A 41 -26.45 20.28 46.22
N ALA A 42 -25.82 19.94 47.35
CA ALA A 42 -24.63 19.11 47.37
C ALA A 42 -24.89 17.70 46.80
N LEU A 43 -25.96 17.04 47.23
CA LEU A 43 -26.34 15.72 46.70
C LEU A 43 -26.63 15.77 45.21
N ARG A 44 -27.42 16.75 44.77
CA ARG A 44 -27.70 16.96 43.33
C ARG A 44 -26.42 17.16 42.53
N SER A 45 -25.50 18.01 43.00
CA SER A 45 -24.24 18.27 42.31
C SER A 45 -23.36 17.02 42.19
N ILE A 46 -23.31 16.18 43.22
CA ILE A 46 -22.56 14.91 43.19
C ILE A 46 -23.18 13.95 42.17
N CYS A 47 -24.50 13.78 42.22
CA CYS A 47 -25.22 12.91 41.30
C CYS A 47 -25.06 13.38 39.84
N GLU A 48 -25.22 14.69 39.55
CA GLU A 48 -25.00 15.29 38.22
C GLU A 48 -23.55 15.05 37.73
N THR A 49 -22.55 15.25 38.59
CA THR A 49 -21.14 15.02 38.23
C THR A 49 -20.87 13.56 37.90
N SER A 50 -21.50 12.63 38.63
CA SER A 50 -21.38 11.20 38.37
C SER A 50 -22.05 10.80 37.07
N GLU A 51 -23.23 11.32 36.77
CA GLU A 51 -23.94 11.08 35.50
C GLU A 51 -23.16 11.62 34.30
N ASP A 52 -22.60 12.83 34.42
CA ASP A 52 -21.74 13.42 33.39
C ASP A 52 -20.47 12.60 33.16
N THR A 53 -19.89 12.07 34.22
CA THR A 53 -18.74 11.16 34.13
C THR A 53 -19.11 9.88 33.40
N ALA A 54 -20.26 9.27 33.73
CA ALA A 54 -20.76 8.09 33.05
C ALA A 54 -21.02 8.33 31.55
N ARG A 55 -21.60 9.47 31.20
CA ARG A 55 -21.85 9.89 29.80
C ARG A 55 -20.54 10.00 29.01
N ARG A 56 -19.52 10.66 29.58
CA ARG A 56 -18.19 10.80 28.96
C ARG A 56 -17.51 9.45 28.74
N ILE A 57 -17.62 8.53 29.70
CA ILE A 57 -17.04 7.18 29.57
C ILE A 57 -17.76 6.40 28.47
N MET A 58 -19.07 6.53 28.35
CA MET A 58 -19.82 5.88 27.27
C MET A 58 -19.39 6.38 25.89
N GLU A 59 -19.17 7.69 25.75
CA GLU A 59 -18.62 8.30 24.52
C GLU A 59 -17.19 7.79 24.24
N GLU A 60 -16.34 7.73 25.26
CA GLU A 60 -14.98 7.19 25.14
C GLU A 60 -15.00 5.72 24.69
N GLN A 61 -15.85 4.89 25.29
CA GLN A 61 -15.99 3.48 24.92
C GLN A 61 -16.50 3.31 23.49
N SER A 62 -17.47 4.13 23.06
CA SER A 62 -17.94 4.14 21.67
C SER A 62 -16.81 4.50 20.70
N ASN A 63 -15.99 5.50 21.04
CA ASN A 63 -14.86 5.91 20.21
C ASN A 63 -13.80 4.80 20.10
N ILE A 64 -13.43 4.19 21.23
CA ILE A 64 -12.49 3.06 21.27
C ILE A 64 -13.00 1.91 20.39
N GLN A 65 -14.29 1.58 20.49
CA GLN A 65 -14.88 0.51 19.70
C GLN A 65 -14.84 0.82 18.20
N GLU A 66 -15.19 2.04 17.80
CA GLU A 66 -15.13 2.47 16.40
C GLU A 66 -13.70 2.41 15.86
N GLN A 67 -12.72 2.87 16.63
CA GLN A 67 -11.31 2.82 16.24
C GLN A 67 -10.84 1.37 16.03
N LEU A 68 -11.18 0.47 16.94
CA LEU A 68 -10.84 -0.96 16.82
C LEU A 68 -11.46 -1.57 15.56
N GLN A 69 -12.74 -1.31 15.29
CA GLN A 69 -13.41 -1.80 14.08
C GLN A 69 -12.77 -1.27 12.80
N ASN A 70 -12.39 0.00 12.78
CA ASN A 70 -11.71 0.62 11.63
C ASN A 70 -10.31 0.05 11.41
N MET A 71 -9.56 -0.23 12.49
CA MET A 71 -8.27 -0.88 12.41
C MET A 71 -8.41 -2.30 11.84
N ASP A 72 -9.31 -3.10 12.39
CA ASP A 72 -9.56 -4.48 11.94
C ASP A 72 -9.93 -4.51 10.44
N LEU A 73 -10.83 -3.63 10.02
CA LEU A 73 -11.23 -3.50 8.62
C LEU A 73 -10.07 -3.08 7.71
N SER A 74 -9.23 -2.14 8.17
CA SER A 74 -8.06 -1.69 7.44
C SER A 74 -7.03 -2.82 7.27
N GLU A 75 -6.77 -3.58 8.34
CA GLU A 75 -5.87 -4.74 8.29
C GLU A 75 -6.39 -5.80 7.33
N GLU A 76 -7.67 -6.14 7.42
CA GLU A 76 -8.31 -7.07 6.49
C GLU A 76 -8.17 -6.61 5.04
N MET A 77 -8.42 -5.33 4.76
CA MET A 77 -8.29 -4.77 3.42
C MET A 77 -6.86 -4.79 2.89
N MET A 78 -5.86 -4.56 3.76
CA MET A 78 -4.44 -4.69 3.43
C MET A 78 -4.10 -6.12 3.02
N VAL A 79 -4.56 -7.12 3.77
CA VAL A 79 -4.35 -8.54 3.45
C VAL A 79 -4.99 -8.91 2.11
N TYR A 80 -6.23 -8.47 1.85
CA TYR A 80 -6.88 -8.73 0.56
C TYR A 80 -6.16 -8.08 -0.62
N THR A 81 -5.68 -6.85 -0.45
CA THR A 81 -4.94 -6.16 -1.52
C THR A 81 -3.59 -6.83 -1.80
N GLU A 82 -2.87 -7.25 -0.75
CA GLU A 82 -1.65 -8.04 -0.89
C GLU A 82 -1.92 -9.35 -1.64
N MET A 83 -2.92 -10.13 -1.20
CA MET A 83 -3.31 -11.38 -1.84
C MET A 83 -3.63 -11.17 -3.33
N LYS A 84 -4.42 -10.14 -3.65
CA LYS A 84 -4.77 -9.79 -5.03
C LYS A 84 -3.52 -9.42 -5.86
N SER A 85 -2.57 -8.71 -5.26
CA SER A 85 -1.30 -8.36 -5.92
C SER A 85 -0.46 -9.61 -6.22
N HIS A 86 -0.39 -10.56 -5.27
CA HIS A 86 0.31 -11.83 -5.43
C HIS A 86 -0.27 -12.65 -6.59
N TRP A 87 -1.60 -12.79 -6.64
CA TRP A 87 -2.28 -13.44 -7.76
C TRP A 87 -1.95 -12.77 -9.09
N LYS A 88 -1.93 -11.43 -9.13
CA LYS A 88 -1.61 -10.70 -10.35
C LYS A 88 -0.17 -10.93 -10.80
N GLN A 89 0.76 -10.93 -9.85
CA GLN A 89 2.17 -11.19 -10.12
C GLN A 89 2.39 -12.62 -10.65
N GLN A 90 1.71 -13.61 -10.08
CA GLN A 90 1.77 -14.99 -10.55
C GLN A 90 1.24 -15.11 -11.99
N GLU A 91 0.12 -14.45 -12.30
CA GLU A 91 -0.44 -14.42 -13.66
C GLU A 91 0.55 -13.81 -14.67
N LEU A 92 1.17 -12.68 -14.32
CA LEU A 92 2.18 -12.02 -15.17
C LEU A 92 3.43 -12.89 -15.34
N THR A 93 3.88 -13.56 -14.27
CA THR A 93 5.03 -14.46 -14.31
C THR A 93 4.75 -15.68 -15.19
N ALA A 94 3.55 -16.26 -15.11
CA ALA A 94 3.16 -17.36 -15.98
C ALA A 94 3.12 -16.93 -17.46
N LYS A 95 2.62 -15.71 -17.74
CA LYS A 95 2.62 -15.13 -19.09
C LYS A 95 4.03 -14.88 -19.62
N SER A 96 4.92 -14.30 -18.81
CA SER A 96 6.30 -14.04 -19.21
C SER A 96 7.08 -15.33 -19.45
N TRP A 97 6.87 -16.34 -18.59
CA TRP A 97 7.43 -17.68 -18.75
C TRP A 97 6.97 -18.34 -20.04
N LYS A 98 5.67 -18.32 -20.33
CA LYS A 98 5.12 -18.84 -21.59
C LYS A 98 5.73 -18.15 -22.81
N ASN A 99 5.85 -16.83 -22.79
CA ASN A 99 6.48 -16.08 -23.87
C ASN A 99 7.96 -16.45 -24.05
N TYR A 100 8.71 -16.62 -22.96
CA TYR A 100 10.11 -17.06 -23.00
C TYR A 100 10.25 -18.44 -23.66
N ILE A 101 9.42 -19.41 -23.24
CA ILE A 101 9.37 -20.75 -23.84
C ILE A 101 9.06 -20.66 -25.34
N SER A 102 8.05 -19.88 -25.74
CA SER A 102 7.69 -19.72 -27.15
C SER A 102 8.83 -19.14 -28.00
N ARG A 103 9.62 -18.22 -27.44
CA ARG A 103 10.77 -17.60 -28.13
C ARG A 103 12.02 -18.48 -28.19
N THR A 104 12.12 -19.53 -27.39
CA THR A 104 13.36 -20.31 -27.23
C THR A 104 13.21 -21.78 -27.59
N SER A 105 12.03 -22.36 -27.43
CA SER A 105 11.81 -23.81 -27.53
C SER A 105 10.59 -24.21 -28.36
N ASP A 106 9.66 -23.29 -28.67
CA ASP A 106 8.53 -23.59 -29.55
C ASP A 106 8.98 -23.54 -31.02
N TYR A 107 9.12 -24.75 -31.61
CA TYR A 107 9.60 -24.92 -32.97
C TYR A 107 8.75 -24.18 -34.01
N ASN A 108 7.42 -24.13 -33.84
CA ASN A 108 6.54 -23.50 -34.83
C ASN A 108 6.74 -21.98 -34.83
N THR A 109 6.74 -21.37 -33.64
CA THR A 109 7.00 -19.92 -33.48
C THR A 109 8.41 -19.55 -33.96
N LEU A 110 9.42 -20.36 -33.66
CA LEU A 110 10.79 -20.12 -34.11
C LEU A 110 10.94 -20.22 -35.63
N LYS A 111 10.25 -21.18 -36.25
CA LYS A 111 10.24 -21.36 -37.70
C LYS A 111 9.61 -20.16 -38.41
N GLU A 112 8.48 -19.68 -37.91
CA GLU A 112 7.81 -18.47 -38.42
C GLU A 112 8.70 -17.23 -38.27
N ALA A 113 9.28 -17.01 -37.09
CA ALA A 113 10.18 -15.88 -36.85
C ALA A 113 11.42 -15.92 -37.75
N LYS A 114 11.96 -17.11 -38.04
CA LYS A 114 13.07 -17.29 -38.99
C LYS A 114 12.66 -16.97 -40.42
N ALA A 115 11.46 -17.36 -40.85
CA ALA A 115 10.93 -17.04 -42.17
C ALA A 115 10.79 -15.52 -42.34
N GLN A 116 10.21 -14.82 -41.35
CA GLN A 116 10.05 -13.37 -41.38
C GLN A 116 11.39 -12.62 -41.47
N ARG A 117 12.42 -13.05 -40.72
CA ARG A 117 13.76 -12.43 -40.86
C ARG A 117 14.34 -12.61 -42.25
N LYS A 118 14.16 -13.80 -42.83
CA LYS A 118 14.65 -14.07 -44.19
C LYS A 118 13.94 -13.19 -45.23
N GLU A 119 12.64 -13.00 -45.10
CA GLU A 119 11.88 -12.07 -45.97
C GLU A 119 12.37 -10.62 -45.83
N GLN A 120 12.69 -10.17 -44.60
CA GLN A 120 13.27 -8.85 -44.35
C GLN A 120 14.69 -8.70 -44.93
N GLU A 121 15.54 -9.72 -44.79
CA GLU A 121 16.87 -9.77 -45.39
C GLU A 121 16.81 -9.76 -46.92
N GLU A 122 15.88 -10.51 -47.52
CA GLU A 122 15.67 -10.54 -48.97
C GLU A 122 15.12 -9.19 -49.49
N SER A 123 14.24 -8.52 -48.73
CA SER A 123 13.71 -7.18 -49.06
C SER A 123 14.77 -6.08 -48.95
N THR A 124 15.70 -6.19 -48.00
CA THR A 124 16.77 -5.20 -47.77
C THR A 124 18.03 -5.44 -48.61
N ARG A 125 18.08 -6.54 -49.38
CA ARG A 125 19.23 -6.86 -50.23
C ARG A 125 19.35 -5.82 -51.35
N PRO A 126 20.51 -5.15 -51.50
CA PRO A 126 20.69 -4.16 -52.55
C PRO A 126 20.58 -4.81 -53.93
N LYS A 127 19.87 -4.17 -54.86
CA LYS A 127 19.88 -4.57 -56.28
C LYS A 127 21.31 -4.38 -56.81
N PRO A 128 21.82 -5.30 -57.65
CA PRO A 128 23.11 -5.10 -58.28
C PRO A 128 23.02 -3.85 -59.17
N GLU A 129 23.81 -2.83 -58.85
CA GLU A 129 24.03 -1.73 -59.77
C GLU A 129 24.85 -2.24 -60.96
N ASP A 130 24.33 -1.99 -62.16
CA ASP A 130 25.11 -2.12 -63.38
C ASP A 130 26.26 -1.10 -63.33
N GLY A 131 27.49 -1.64 -63.33
CA GLY A 131 28.78 -0.99 -63.58
C GLY A 131 28.90 0.53 -63.41
N GLY A 132 29.49 0.94 -62.29
CA GLY A 132 30.09 2.27 -62.13
C GLY A 132 30.87 2.38 -60.83
N ALA A 133 32.20 2.40 -60.92
CA ALA A 133 33.08 2.51 -59.75
C ALA A 133 32.86 3.84 -59.00
N ALA A 134 32.41 3.74 -57.75
CA ALA A 134 32.50 4.82 -56.77
C ALA A 134 32.97 4.21 -55.44
N GLU A 135 34.05 4.77 -54.89
CA GLU A 135 34.63 4.38 -53.60
C GLU A 135 33.61 4.50 -52.45
N PRO A 136 33.66 3.61 -51.44
CA PRO A 136 32.72 3.67 -50.33
C PRO A 136 33.09 4.84 -49.40
N PRO A 137 32.13 5.65 -48.93
CA PRO A 137 32.43 6.59 -47.86
C PRO A 137 32.68 5.78 -46.58
N SER A 138 33.86 5.96 -45.99
CA SER A 138 34.20 5.47 -44.66
C SER A 138 33.30 6.15 -43.63
N GLN A 139 32.16 5.54 -43.31
CA GLN A 139 31.35 5.92 -42.16
C GLN A 139 31.70 5.02 -40.98
N ASP A 140 32.35 5.63 -39.99
CA ASP A 140 32.60 5.05 -38.67
C ASP A 140 31.25 4.72 -38.00
N PHE A 141 30.91 3.43 -38.01
CA PHE A 141 29.63 2.90 -37.55
C PHE A 141 29.33 3.16 -36.05
N ILE A 142 30.33 3.57 -35.27
CA ILE A 142 30.19 3.74 -33.81
C ILE A 142 29.49 5.06 -33.43
N THR A 143 29.42 6.05 -34.31
CA THR A 143 28.95 7.40 -33.92
C THR A 143 27.43 7.60 -34.07
N SER A 144 26.74 6.72 -34.80
CA SER A 144 25.31 6.91 -35.13
C SER A 144 24.32 6.49 -34.02
N VAL A 145 24.77 5.83 -32.95
CA VAL A 145 23.85 5.33 -31.91
C VAL A 145 23.39 6.44 -30.94
N LEU A 146 24.04 7.63 -30.96
CA LEU A 146 23.76 8.71 -30.00
C LEU A 146 22.90 9.86 -30.55
N SER A 147 22.42 9.82 -31.80
CA SER A 147 21.60 10.92 -32.36
C SER A 147 20.14 10.58 -32.60
N ALA A 148 19.65 9.42 -32.15
CA ALA A 148 18.22 9.13 -32.10
C ALA A 148 17.69 9.41 -30.69
N ASP A 149 17.71 10.68 -30.30
CA ASP A 149 16.93 11.17 -29.16
C ASP A 149 15.54 11.55 -29.67
N ASN A 150 14.51 11.12 -28.93
CA ASN A 150 13.09 11.42 -29.10
C ASN A 150 12.34 10.78 -30.28
N SER A 151 12.03 9.48 -30.16
CA SER A 151 10.70 9.02 -30.58
C SER A 151 10.15 7.98 -29.62
N ASP A 152 8.96 8.29 -29.10
CA ASP A 152 8.20 7.51 -28.14
C ASP A 152 7.93 6.08 -28.64
N ILE A 153 8.58 5.09 -28.03
CA ILE A 153 8.18 3.68 -28.16
C ILE A 153 7.17 3.37 -27.03
N PRO A 154 5.91 3.04 -27.34
CA PRO A 154 4.88 2.75 -26.35
C PRO A 154 5.09 1.34 -25.77
N GLY A 155 6.05 1.21 -24.86
CA GLY A 155 6.35 -0.07 -24.20
C GLY A 155 7.24 0.01 -22.96
N LEU A 156 7.87 1.15 -22.68
CA LEU A 156 8.79 1.34 -21.55
C LEU A 156 8.38 2.49 -20.64
N ARG A 157 7.08 2.68 -20.41
CA ARG A 157 6.59 3.68 -19.46
C ARG A 157 6.63 3.07 -18.04
N GLY A 158 7.72 3.27 -17.29
CA GLY A 158 7.71 3.04 -15.84
C GLY A 158 8.99 2.60 -15.11
N LEU A 159 10.15 2.44 -15.75
CA LEU A 159 11.39 2.13 -15.01
C LEU A 159 12.35 3.33 -14.99
N ASN A 160 12.34 4.09 -13.90
CA ASN A 160 13.36 5.10 -13.63
C ASN A 160 14.61 4.42 -13.06
N VAL A 161 15.43 3.83 -13.94
CA VAL A 161 16.74 3.27 -13.55
C VAL A 161 17.76 4.40 -13.55
N LYS A 162 18.00 4.99 -12.37
CA LYS A 162 19.18 5.81 -12.14
C LYS A 162 20.40 4.90 -12.12
N LEU A 163 21.05 4.73 -13.27
CA LEU A 163 22.33 4.04 -13.35
C LEU A 163 23.44 4.96 -12.81
N ALA A 164 23.68 4.90 -11.50
CA ALA A 164 24.86 5.50 -10.89
C ALA A 164 26.10 4.73 -11.36
N ARG A 165 26.89 5.32 -12.26
CA ARG A 165 28.21 4.80 -12.63
C ARG A 165 29.18 5.06 -11.47
N THR A 166 29.46 4.04 -10.67
CA THR A 166 30.66 4.03 -9.83
C THR A 166 31.85 3.67 -10.71
N SER A 167 32.83 4.58 -10.81
CA SER A 167 34.09 4.34 -11.49
C SER A 167 34.90 3.33 -10.67
N ILE A 168 34.95 2.08 -11.12
CA ILE A 168 35.87 1.08 -10.57
C ILE A 168 37.25 1.37 -11.16
N ARG A 169 38.12 1.97 -10.35
CA ARG A 169 39.56 2.08 -10.65
C ARG A 169 40.15 0.66 -10.74
N PRO A 170 40.96 0.33 -11.76
CA PRO A 170 41.67 -0.93 -11.78
C PRO A 170 42.78 -0.88 -10.71
N ASN A 171 42.74 -1.82 -9.77
CA ASN A 171 43.85 -2.11 -8.88
C ASN A 171 45.00 -2.65 -9.73
N LEU A 172 46.06 -1.85 -9.88
CA LEU A 172 47.35 -2.32 -10.35
C LEU A 172 48.05 -2.94 -9.13
N ASN A 173 47.92 -4.25 -8.96
CA ASN A 173 48.86 -5.02 -8.15
C ASN A 173 50.04 -5.38 -9.07
N GLN A 174 51.19 -4.77 -8.83
CA GLN A 174 52.50 -5.34 -9.15
C GLN A 174 53.40 -5.13 -7.93
N GLU A 175 54.24 -6.13 -7.73
CA GLU A 175 55.13 -6.45 -6.60
C GLU A 175 55.96 -5.30 -6.01
#